data_AF-A0AAQ0VAD9-F1
#
_entry.id   AF-A0AAQ0VAD9-F1
#
_cell.length_a   1.000
_cell.length_b   1.000
_cell.length_c   1.000
_cell.angle_alpha   90.00
_cell.angle_beta   90.00
_cell.angle_gamma   90.00
#
_symmetry.space_group_name_H-M   'P 1'
#
loop_
_entity.id
_entity.type
_entity.pdbx_description
1 polymer ?
#
loop_
_entity_poly.entity_id
_entity_poly.type
_entity_poly.pdbx_seq_one_letter_code
_entity_poly.pdbx_strand_id
1 'polypeptide(L)' 'MTALDKAIKAAGSARKLSMALGVTSMSISHWKHRDRGIVPPDYILKIHSITGVTPHELRPDLYPNPTDGLPAQEARA' A
#
# COMPACT_ATOMS: atom_id res chain seq x y z
N MET A 1 -9.02 7.20 -8.71
CA MET A 1 -8.04 6.13 -8.45
C MET A 1 -7.59 6.25 -7.02
N THR A 2 -7.69 5.19 -6.22
CA THR A 2 -7.21 5.16 -4.83
C THR A 2 -5.71 4.89 -4.77
N ALA A 3 -5.07 5.13 -3.62
CA ALA A 3 -3.66 4.74 -3.41
C ALA A 3 -3.47 3.22 -3.59
N LEU A 4 -4.45 2.41 -3.17
CA LEU A 4 -4.45 0.98 -3.43
C LEU A 4 -4.52 0.64 -4.93
N ASP A 5 -5.30 1.38 -5.74
CA ASP A 5 -5.31 1.19 -7.19
C ASP A 5 -3.94 1.52 -7.82
N LYS A 6 -3.27 2.57 -7.32
CA LYS A 6 -1.91 2.94 -7.74
C LYS A 6 -0.92 1.82 -7.39
N ALA A 7 -1.01 1.26 -6.19
CA ALA A 7 -0.20 0.12 -5.76
C ALA A 7 -0.45 -1.13 -6.62
N ILE A 8 -1.72 -1.45 -6.91
CA ILE A 8 -2.11 -2.56 -7.78
C ILE A 8 -1.53 -2.38 -9.19
N LYS A 9 -1.58 -1.17 -9.74
CA LYS A 9 -1.02 -0.83 -11.05
C LYS A 9 0.50 -0.93 -11.06
N ALA A 10 1.18 -0.42 -10.04
CA ALA A 10 2.63 -0.48 -9.89
C ALA A 10 3.13 -1.94 -9.74
N ALA A 11 2.41 -2.78 -8.99
CA ALA A 11 2.66 -4.22 -8.90
C ALA A 11 2.28 -4.99 -10.19
N GLY A 12 1.63 -4.33 -11.15
CA GLY A 12 1.18 -4.88 -12.43
C GLY A 12 -0.20 -5.53 -12.39
N SER A 13 -0.62 -6.17 -11.29
CA SER A 13 -2.00 -6.64 -11.11
C SER A 13 -2.32 -6.94 -9.64
N ALA A 14 -3.62 -7.00 -9.32
CA ALA A 14 -4.08 -7.34 -7.96
C ALA A 14 -3.63 -8.74 -7.53
N ARG A 15 -3.53 -9.69 -8.48
CA ARG A 15 -3.01 -11.04 -8.24
C ARG A 15 -1.51 -11.03 -7.94
N LYS A 16 -0.72 -10.25 -8.69
CA LYS A 16 0.72 -10.12 -8.42
C LYS A 16 0.96 -9.48 -7.06
N LEU A 17 0.21 -8.43 -6.73
CA LEU A 17 0.27 -7.77 -5.43
C LEU A 17 -0.10 -8.75 -4.30
N SER A 18 -1.19 -9.51 -4.44
CA SER A 18 -1.62 -10.47 -3.40
C SER A 18 -0.56 -11.54 -3.16
N MET A 19 0.05 -12.09 -4.22
CA MET A 19 1.13 -13.06 -4.13
C MET A 19 2.36 -12.48 -3.41
N ALA A 20 2.77 -11.26 -3.74
CA ALA A 20 3.91 -10.59 -3.12
C ALA A 20 3.66 -10.28 -1.63
N LEU A 21 2.41 -10.01 -1.24
CA LEU A 21 2.02 -9.76 0.15
C LEU A 21 1.75 -11.03 0.95
N GLY A 22 1.71 -12.20 0.30
CA GLY A 22 1.34 -13.47 0.94
C GLY A 22 -0.13 -13.54 1.35
N VAL A 23 -1.01 -12.79 0.67
CA VAL A 23 -2.45 -12.77 0.94
C VAL A 23 -3.25 -13.28 -0.26
N THR A 24 -4.53 -13.54 -0.04
CA THR A 24 -5.42 -13.96 -1.12
C THR A 24 -5.80 -12.77 -2.02
N SER A 25 -6.12 -13.04 -3.30
CA SER A 25 -6.67 -12.02 -4.19
C SER A 25 -7.99 -11.43 -3.67
N MET A 26 -8.78 -12.23 -2.95
CA MET A 26 -9.99 -11.79 -2.25
C MET A 26 -9.69 -10.72 -1.20
N SER A 27 -8.57 -10.81 -0.47
CA SER A 27 -8.16 -9.78 0.50
C SER A 27 -7.95 -8.42 -0.17
N ILE A 28 -7.27 -8.39 -1.31
CA ILE A 28 -7.06 -7.14 -2.08
C ILE A 28 -8.39 -6.57 -2.58
N SER A 29 -9.28 -7.42 -3.09
CA SER A 29 -10.62 -7.02 -3.52
C SER A 29 -11.47 -6.50 -2.34
N HIS A 30 -11.35 -7.11 -1.17
CA HIS A 30 -12.02 -6.67 0.04
C HIS A 30 -11.55 -5.26 0.43
N TRP A 31 -10.24 -5.05 0.51
CA TRP A 31 -9.68 -3.72 0.81
C TRP A 31 -10.17 -2.67 -0.17
N LYS A 32 -10.17 -3.00 -1.46
CA LYS A 32 -10.60 -2.09 -2.54
C LYS A 32 -12.10 -1.75 -2.46
N HIS A 33 -12.97 -2.73 -2.26
CA HIS A 33 -14.41 -2.55 -2.43
C HIS A 33 -15.20 -2.42 -1.13
N ARG A 34 -14.76 -3.07 -0.05
CA ARG A 34 -15.42 -3.04 1.26
C ARG A 34 -14.78 -2.02 2.17
N ASP A 35 -13.45 -2.01 2.24
CA ASP A 35 -12.71 -1.09 3.11
C ASP A 35 -12.40 0.24 2.42
N ARG A 36 -13.00 0.51 1.25
CA ARG A 36 -12.87 1.77 0.50
C ARG A 36 -11.42 2.15 0.15
N GLY A 37 -10.56 1.15 -0.04
CA GLY A 37 -9.14 1.30 -0.33
C GLY A 37 -8.23 1.34 0.90
N ILE A 38 -8.79 1.18 2.12
CA ILE A 38 -8.04 1.15 3.37
C ILE A 38 -7.33 -0.20 3.49
N VAL A 39 -6.01 -0.16 3.63
CA VAL A 39 -5.17 -1.35 3.83
C VAL A 39 -4.87 -1.55 5.33
N PRO A 40 -4.82 -2.80 5.83
CA PRO A 40 -4.41 -3.07 7.20
C PRO A 40 -2.93 -2.68 7.45
N PRO A 41 -2.59 -2.21 8.66
CA PRO A 41 -1.27 -1.65 8.98
C PRO A 41 -0.09 -2.58 8.63
N ASP A 42 -0.26 -3.88 8.87
CA ASP A 42 0.76 -4.91 8.70
C ASP A 42 1.26 -5.07 7.25
N TYR A 43 0.49 -4.59 6.27
CA TYR A 43 0.83 -4.68 4.85
C TYR A 43 1.37 -3.38 4.27
N ILE A 44 1.29 -2.26 4.99
CA ILE A 44 1.57 -0.93 4.42
C ILE A 44 3.03 -0.80 4.01
N LEU A 45 3.96 -1.13 4.91
CA LEU A 45 5.40 -1.06 4.63
C LEU A 45 5.82 -2.06 3.53
N LYS A 46 5.17 -3.23 3.46
CA LYS A 46 5.41 -4.21 2.39
C LYS A 46 4.93 -3.68 1.05
N ILE A 47 3.72 -3.11 0.99
CA ILE A 47 3.18 -2.49 -0.23
C ILE A 47 4.11 -1.36 -0.69
N HIS A 48 4.55 -0.49 0.23
CA HIS A 48 5.50 0.56 -0.09
C HIS A 48 6.79 0.00 -0.69
N SER A 49 7.39 -1.01 -0.07
CA SER A 49 8.61 -1.65 -0.57
C SER A 49 8.45 -2.27 -1.97
N ILE A 50 7.26 -2.78 -2.31
CA ILE A 50 6.99 -3.44 -3.59
C ILE A 50 6.61 -2.42 -4.68
N THR A 51 5.91 -1.34 -4.32
CA THR A 51 5.20 -0.48 -5.28
C THR A 51 5.68 0.97 -5.29
N GLY A 52 6.45 1.39 -4.28
CA GLY A 52 6.85 2.78 -4.06
C GLY A 52 5.72 3.70 -3.60
N VAL A 53 4.49 3.20 -3.42
CA VAL A 53 3.39 4.02 -2.85
C VAL A 53 3.68 4.27 -1.38
N THR A 54 3.63 5.53 -0.95
CA THR A 54 4.03 5.89 0.40
C THR A 54 3.03 5.41 1.45
N PRO A 55 3.46 5.14 2.71
CA PRO A 55 2.55 4.82 3.80
C PRO A 55 1.49 5.91 4.04
N HIS A 56 1.89 7.17 3.88
CA HIS A 56 1.02 8.34 3.94
C HIS A 56 -0.12 8.27 2.91
N GLU A 57 0.16 7.91 1.65
CA GLU A 57 -0.87 7.76 0.63
C GLU A 57 -1.87 6.64 0.96
N LEU A 58 -1.42 5.54 1.59
CA LEU A 58 -2.26 4.39 1.91
C LEU A 58 -3.12 4.59 3.16
N ARG A 59 -2.55 5.17 4.22
CA ARG A 59 -3.20 5.40 5.52
C ARG A 59 -2.69 6.72 6.13
N PRO A 60 -3.22 7.88 5.69
CA PRO A 60 -2.84 9.17 6.26
C PRO A 60 -3.25 9.33 7.73
N ASP A 61 -4.20 8.51 8.21
CA ASP A 61 -4.60 8.43 9.61
C ASP A 61 -3.54 7.81 10.52
N LEU A 62 -2.72 6.88 10.00
CA LEU A 62 -1.62 6.26 10.73
C LEU A 62 -0.27 6.90 10.44
N TYR A 63 -0.13 7.50 9.26
CA TYR A 63 1.10 8.12 8.76
C TYR A 63 0.77 9.57 8.37
N PRO A 64 0.61 10.50 9.33
CA PRO A 64 0.15 11.87 9.05
C PRO A 64 1.16 12.69 8.26
N ASN A 65 2.46 12.38 8.33
CA ASN A 65 3.50 13.06 7.59
C ASN A 65 3.89 12.28 6.33
N PRO A 66 4.28 12.96 5.23
CA PRO A 66 4.68 12.32 3.99
C PRO A 66 5.94 11.45 4.11
N THR A 67 6.75 11.68 5.14
CA THR A 67 7.99 10.94 5.41
C THR A 67 7.83 9.80 6.43
N ASP A 68 6.63 9.62 6.98
CA ASP A 68 6.40 8.59 8.00
C ASP A 68 6.51 7.18 7.38
N GLY A 69 7.28 6.30 8.03
CA GLY A 69 7.49 4.93 7.58
C GLY A 69 8.40 4.77 6.35
N LEU A 70 9.02 5.85 5.86
CA LEU A 70 10.06 5.80 4.83
C LEU A 70 11.44 5.54 5.47
N PRO A 71 12.33 4.77 4.82
CA PRO A 71 13.69 4.59 5.29
C PRO A 71 14.46 5.93 5.30
N ALA A 72 15.36 6.12 6.27
CA ALA A 72 16.10 7.37 6.51
C ALA A 72 16.91 7.90 5.30
N GLN A 73 17.13 7.06 4.29
CA GLN A 73 17.79 7.43 3.04
C GLN A 73 16.88 8.27 2.11
N GLU A 74 15.56 8.13 2.21
CA GLU A 74 14.57 8.85 1.37
C GLU A 74 13.97 10.08 2.08
N ALA A 75 14.02 10.14 3.42
CA ALA A 75 13.55 11.29 4.21
C ALA A 75 14.43 12.56 4.10
N ARG A 76 15.49 12.53 3.28
CA ARG A 76 16.50 13.59 3.13
C ARG A 76 16.52 14.28 1.77
N ALA A 77 15.53 14.05 0.91
CA ALA A 77 15.40 14.75 -0.37
C ALA A 77 14.74 16.12 -0.20
#